data_AF-A6YPW0-F1
#
_entry.id   AF-A6YPW0-F1
#
_cell.length_a   1.000
_cell.length_b   1.000
_cell.length_c   1.000
_cell.angle_alpha   90.00
_cell.angle_beta   90.00
_cell.angle_gamma   90.00
#
_symmetry.space_group_name_H-M   'P 1'
#
loop_
_entity.id
_entity.type
_entity.pdbx_description
1 polymer ?
#
loop_
_entity_poly.entity_id
_entity_poly.type
_entity_poly.pdbx_seq_one_letter_code
_entity_poly.pdbx_strand_id
1 'polypeptide(L)'
;QFKDKPVYRRWLLDALPAVGTPVILKFIKEKFLAGELTNPEFIQALVVALQMVTADLETIQLTASLAMHKKMDTIPALREVVMLGYGSMIAKYCVAVPTCPAEVLKPIQDIAAEAISKNDIPQITLALKVLGNAGHPASLKTIMKLLPGLRTADNSLPLRVQVDAILALRNIAKKEHKLVQPVALQLVLDRALHPEVRMVACIVLFESKPSV
;
A
#
# COMPACT_ATOMS: atom_id res chain seq x y z
N GLN A 1 29.38 -13.85 12.97
CA GLN A 1 30.77 -13.34 13.13
C GLN A 1 30.84 -11.82 13.34
N PHE A 2 30.14 -11.00 12.53
CA PHE A 2 30.25 -9.52 12.60
C PHE A 2 29.12 -8.80 13.35
N LYS A 3 28.21 -9.54 14.01
CA LYS A 3 26.99 -8.99 14.60
C LYS A 3 27.26 -7.95 15.70
N ASP A 4 28.34 -8.11 16.45
CA ASP A 4 28.71 -7.25 17.59
C ASP A 4 29.72 -6.15 17.18
N LYS A 5 30.07 -6.07 15.88
CA LYS A 5 30.98 -5.05 15.35
C LYS A 5 30.17 -3.97 14.61
N PRO A 6 29.94 -2.79 15.20
CA PRO A 6 28.91 -1.84 14.75
C PRO A 6 29.12 -1.35 13.30
N VAL A 7 30.37 -1.08 12.91
CA VAL A 7 30.70 -0.62 11.56
C VAL A 7 30.40 -1.70 10.52
N TYR A 8 30.82 -2.94 10.78
CA TYR A 8 30.58 -4.07 9.88
C TYR A 8 29.09 -4.43 9.81
N ARG A 9 28.40 -4.38 10.95
CA ARG A 9 26.96 -4.63 11.04
C ARG A 9 26.17 -3.64 10.19
N ARG A 10 26.45 -2.33 10.32
CA ARG A 10 25.81 -1.30 9.49
C ARG A 10 26.08 -1.52 8.01
N TRP A 11 27.35 -1.72 7.65
CA TRP A 11 27.74 -1.93 6.25
C TRP A 11 27.05 -3.15 5.63
N LEU A 12 26.95 -4.25 6.39
CA LEU A 12 26.22 -5.45 5.95
C LEU A 12 24.73 -5.15 5.74
N LEU A 13 24.05 -4.49 6.70
CA LEU A 13 22.62 -4.17 6.56
C LEU A 13 22.35 -3.21 5.39
N ASP A 14 23.29 -2.31 5.09
CA ASP A 14 23.19 -1.38 3.96
C ASP A 14 23.43 -2.08 2.62
N ALA A 15 24.39 -3.02 2.56
CA ALA A 15 24.79 -3.69 1.32
C ALA A 15 23.92 -4.90 0.96
N LEU A 16 23.40 -5.64 1.95
CA LEU A 16 22.62 -6.87 1.74
C LEU A 16 21.44 -6.69 0.78
N PRO A 17 20.61 -5.63 0.88
CA PRO A 17 19.54 -5.35 -0.09
C PRO A 17 19.97 -5.37 -1.56
N ALA A 18 21.21 -4.97 -1.87
CA ALA A 18 21.70 -4.91 -3.24
C ALA A 18 21.84 -6.28 -3.91
N VAL A 19 21.81 -7.38 -3.15
CA VAL A 19 21.78 -8.74 -3.70
C VAL A 19 20.49 -8.99 -4.51
N GLY A 20 19.39 -8.33 -4.16
CA GLY A 20 18.18 -8.31 -5.00
C GLY A 20 17.34 -9.60 -5.02
N THR A 21 17.60 -10.54 -4.12
CA THR A 21 16.92 -11.85 -4.08
C THR A 21 15.95 -11.99 -2.88
N PRO A 22 14.97 -12.92 -2.94
CA PRO A 22 14.03 -13.17 -1.84
C PRO A 22 14.71 -13.53 -0.51
N VAL A 23 15.90 -14.13 -0.58
CA VAL A 23 16.72 -14.51 0.57
C VAL A 23 16.98 -13.32 1.51
N ILE A 24 17.13 -12.11 0.96
CA ILE A 24 17.40 -10.92 1.75
C ILE A 24 16.17 -10.50 2.58
N LEU A 25 14.97 -10.52 1.98
CA LEU A 25 13.74 -10.23 2.72
C LEU A 25 13.49 -11.27 3.80
N LYS A 26 13.74 -12.55 3.49
CA LYS A 26 13.65 -13.64 4.47
C LYS A 26 14.63 -13.42 5.63
N PHE A 27 15.90 -13.10 5.34
CA PHE A 27 16.91 -12.80 6.34
C PHE A 27 16.49 -11.62 7.25
N ILE A 28 16.07 -10.50 6.67
CA ILE A 28 15.64 -9.31 7.43
C ILE A 28 14.44 -9.65 8.32
N LYS A 29 13.44 -10.36 7.77
CA LYS A 29 12.26 -10.83 8.50
C LYS A 29 12.66 -11.68 9.70
N GLU A 30 13.44 -12.74 9.48
CA GLU A 30 13.85 -13.67 10.53
C GLU A 30 14.64 -12.96 11.63
N LYS A 31 15.60 -12.11 11.26
CA LYS A 31 16.43 -11.37 12.22
C LYS A 31 15.64 -10.34 13.02
N PHE A 32 14.70 -9.65 12.40
CA PHE A 32 13.80 -8.75 13.12
C PHE A 32 12.90 -9.53 14.08
N LEU A 33 12.29 -10.63 13.65
CA LEU A 33 11.40 -11.42 14.49
C LEU A 33 12.13 -12.02 15.70
N ALA A 34 13.37 -12.47 15.52
CA ALA A 34 14.26 -12.95 16.58
C ALA A 34 14.73 -11.86 17.56
N GLY A 35 14.41 -10.58 17.31
CA GLY A 35 14.87 -9.46 18.16
C GLY A 35 16.34 -9.14 17.96
N GLU A 36 16.95 -9.61 16.87
CA GLU A 36 18.35 -9.37 16.55
C GLU A 36 18.58 -8.04 15.81
N LEU A 37 17.52 -7.35 15.39
CA LEU A 37 17.56 -6.02 14.76
C LEU A 37 16.82 -5.00 15.63
N THR A 38 17.40 -3.82 15.79
CA THR A 38 16.68 -2.66 16.34
C THR A 38 15.66 -2.14 15.33
N ASN A 39 14.66 -1.37 15.80
CA ASN A 39 13.66 -0.80 14.89
C ASN A 39 14.26 0.07 13.77
N PRO A 40 15.25 0.97 14.03
CA PRO A 40 15.86 1.75 12.97
C PRO A 40 16.61 0.89 11.95
N GLU A 41 17.40 -0.09 12.41
CA GLU A 41 18.12 -1.04 11.55
C GLU A 41 17.16 -1.82 10.65
N PHE A 42 16.04 -2.26 11.23
CA PHE A 42 15.02 -2.97 10.48
C PHE A 42 14.34 -2.09 9.44
N ILE A 43 13.91 -0.87 9.78
CA ILE A 43 13.28 0.04 8.81
C ILE A 43 14.24 0.33 7.66
N GLN A 44 15.49 0.68 7.97
CA GLN A 44 16.49 1.01 6.97
C GLN A 44 16.76 -0.17 6.03
N ALA A 45 17.04 -1.36 6.58
CA ALA A 45 17.30 -2.54 5.76
C ALA A 45 16.06 -2.95 4.95
N LEU A 46 14.87 -2.91 5.56
CA LEU A 46 13.63 -3.32 4.90
C LEU A 46 13.25 -2.40 3.75
N VAL A 47 13.29 -1.08 3.93
CA VAL A 47 12.91 -0.12 2.87
C VAL A 47 13.79 -0.28 1.65
N VAL A 48 15.11 -0.42 1.85
CA VAL A 48 16.05 -0.66 0.74
C VAL A 48 15.81 -2.04 0.13
N ALA A 49 15.55 -3.09 0.94
CA ALA A 49 15.26 -4.43 0.42
C ALA A 49 13.98 -4.46 -0.42
N LEU A 50 12.89 -3.85 0.05
CA LEU A 50 11.65 -3.72 -0.72
C LEU A 50 11.86 -2.94 -2.03
N GLN A 51 12.87 -2.07 -2.08
CA GLN A 51 13.23 -1.36 -3.30
C GLN A 51 14.03 -2.23 -4.28
N MET A 52 15.04 -2.95 -3.78
CA MET A 52 16.05 -3.63 -4.60
C MET A 52 15.69 -5.07 -4.94
N VAL A 53 14.90 -5.74 -4.09
CA VAL A 53 14.55 -7.15 -4.28
C VAL A 53 13.56 -7.31 -5.43
N THR A 54 13.79 -8.32 -6.25
CA THR A 54 12.90 -8.72 -7.34
C THR A 54 11.53 -9.08 -6.79
N ALA A 55 10.48 -8.50 -7.36
CA ALA A 55 9.12 -8.77 -6.94
C ALA A 55 8.59 -10.04 -7.64
N ASP A 56 8.22 -11.03 -6.83
CA ASP A 56 7.63 -12.30 -7.22
C ASP A 56 6.60 -12.75 -6.16
N LEU A 57 5.95 -13.90 -6.38
CA LEU A 57 4.95 -14.38 -5.43
C LEU A 57 5.55 -14.73 -4.05
N GLU A 58 6.80 -15.22 -4.01
CA GLU A 58 7.47 -15.56 -2.75
C GLU A 58 7.71 -14.30 -1.90
N THR A 59 8.26 -13.25 -2.50
CA THR A 59 8.56 -11.97 -1.84
C THR A 59 7.29 -11.22 -1.43
N ILE A 60 6.23 -11.30 -2.23
CA ILE A 60 4.88 -10.85 -1.85
C ILE A 60 4.41 -11.59 -0.60
N GLN A 61 4.49 -12.92 -0.57
CA GLN A 61 4.08 -13.73 0.59
C GLN A 61 4.95 -13.47 1.84
N LEU A 62 6.27 -13.30 1.67
CA LEU A 62 7.18 -12.95 2.75
C LEU A 62 6.83 -11.59 3.35
N THR A 63 6.54 -10.60 2.51
CA THR A 63 6.17 -9.26 2.95
C THR A 63 4.78 -9.25 3.59
N ALA A 64 3.81 -9.97 3.01
CA ALA A 64 2.47 -10.13 3.58
C ALA A 64 2.54 -10.76 4.98
N SER A 65 3.25 -11.87 5.11
CA SER A 65 3.38 -12.58 6.39
C SER A 65 4.13 -11.77 7.45
N LEU A 66 5.07 -10.90 7.05
CA LEU A 66 5.70 -9.94 7.96
C LEU A 66 4.70 -8.85 8.37
N ALA A 67 3.93 -8.30 7.42
CA ALA A 67 2.93 -7.25 7.66
C ALA A 67 1.81 -7.69 8.60
N MET A 68 1.40 -8.96 8.51
CA MET A 68 0.35 -9.58 9.34
C MET A 68 0.89 -10.16 10.66
N HIS A 69 2.20 -10.08 10.91
CA HIS A 69 2.78 -10.65 12.12
C HIS A 69 2.41 -9.81 13.35
N LYS A 70 1.99 -10.44 14.44
CA LYS A 70 1.56 -9.78 15.70
C LYS A 70 2.58 -8.78 16.28
N LYS A 71 3.87 -9.01 16.00
CA LYS A 71 4.96 -8.10 16.37
C LYS A 71 4.82 -6.72 15.72
N MET A 72 4.22 -6.63 14.53
CA MET A 72 3.94 -5.36 13.86
C MET A 72 2.92 -4.52 14.62
N ASP A 73 1.95 -5.15 15.29
CA ASP A 73 0.89 -4.44 16.02
C ASP A 73 1.42 -3.66 17.22
N THR A 74 2.60 -4.04 17.74
CA THR A 74 3.24 -3.35 18.86
C THR A 74 3.85 -1.99 18.50
N ILE A 75 4.14 -1.76 17.21
CA ILE A 75 4.80 -0.53 16.74
C ILE A 75 4.09 -0.03 15.48
N PRO A 76 3.12 0.91 15.62
CA PRO A 76 2.29 1.38 14.51
C PRO A 76 3.09 1.90 13.30
N ALA A 77 4.19 2.61 13.54
CA ALA A 77 5.06 3.11 12.48
C ALA A 77 5.69 1.99 11.64
N LEU A 78 6.09 0.87 12.28
CA LEU A 78 6.62 -0.30 11.56
C LEU A 78 5.53 -0.97 10.74
N ARG A 79 4.33 -1.13 11.33
CA ARG A 79 3.18 -1.69 10.63
C ARG A 79 2.87 -0.89 9.37
N GLU A 80 2.85 0.43 9.44
CA GLU A 80 2.62 1.29 8.28
C GLU A 80 3.70 1.08 7.20
N VAL A 81 4.99 1.12 7.56
CA VAL A 81 6.09 0.93 6.59
C VAL A 81 6.00 -0.43 5.89
N VAL A 82 5.78 -1.51 6.64
CA VAL A 82 5.71 -2.87 6.06
C VAL A 82 4.47 -3.02 5.18
N MET A 83 3.32 -2.50 5.61
CA MET A 83 2.08 -2.54 4.83
C MET A 83 2.21 -1.74 3.52
N LEU A 84 2.77 -0.54 3.56
CA LEU A 84 3.01 0.27 2.36
C LEU A 84 4.01 -0.44 1.42
N GLY A 85 5.03 -1.07 2.00
CA GLY A 85 5.98 -1.93 1.29
C GLY A 85 5.31 -3.11 0.60
N TYR A 86 4.33 -3.74 1.25
CA TYR A 86 3.56 -4.83 0.67
C TYR A 86 2.79 -4.39 -0.58
N GLY A 87 2.11 -3.24 -0.52
CA GLY A 87 1.45 -2.65 -1.69
C GLY A 87 2.43 -2.36 -2.82
N SER A 88 3.60 -1.80 -2.53
CA SER A 88 4.64 -1.54 -3.52
C SER A 88 5.20 -2.81 -4.16
N MET A 89 5.35 -3.90 -3.39
CA MET A 89 5.80 -5.19 -3.92
C MET A 89 4.80 -5.77 -4.92
N ILE A 90 3.50 -5.69 -4.59
CA ILE A 90 2.42 -6.07 -5.51
C ILE A 90 2.48 -5.22 -6.78
N ALA A 91 2.65 -3.90 -6.65
CA ALA A 91 2.73 -3.01 -7.79
C ALA A 91 3.88 -3.37 -8.74
N LYS A 92 5.08 -3.63 -8.20
CA LYS A 92 6.25 -4.06 -8.97
C LYS A 92 6.00 -5.37 -9.70
N TYR A 93 5.46 -6.36 -9.00
CA TYR A 93 5.14 -7.65 -9.58
C TYR A 93 4.10 -7.52 -10.70
N CYS A 94 3.01 -6.78 -10.47
CA CYS A 94 1.96 -6.55 -11.47
C CYS A 94 2.36 -5.61 -12.62
N VAL A 95 3.54 -5.00 -12.59
CA VAL A 95 4.12 -4.32 -13.76
C VAL A 95 4.85 -5.32 -14.64
N ALA A 96 5.55 -6.29 -14.04
CA ALA A 96 6.29 -7.32 -14.77
C ALA A 96 5.40 -8.46 -15.30
N VAL A 97 4.27 -8.74 -14.64
CA VAL A 97 3.37 -9.86 -14.97
C VAL A 97 2.04 -9.34 -15.54
N PRO A 98 1.72 -9.63 -16.82
CA PRO A 98 0.50 -9.14 -17.47
C PRO A 98 -0.80 -9.57 -16.78
N THR A 99 -0.86 -10.81 -16.32
CA THR A 99 -2.01 -11.36 -15.57
C THR A 99 -1.67 -11.43 -14.10
N CYS A 100 -1.68 -10.28 -13.42
CA CYS A 100 -1.45 -10.25 -11.99
C CYS A 100 -2.66 -10.87 -11.25
N PRO A 101 -2.44 -11.87 -10.37
CA PRO A 101 -3.50 -12.52 -9.61
C PRO A 101 -4.12 -11.55 -8.60
N ALA A 102 -5.45 -11.47 -8.54
CA ALA A 102 -6.15 -10.60 -7.60
C ALA A 102 -6.00 -11.07 -6.14
N GLU A 103 -5.66 -12.35 -5.93
CA GLU A 103 -5.51 -13.01 -4.64
C GLU A 103 -4.45 -12.36 -3.77
N VAL A 104 -3.43 -11.72 -4.36
CA VAL A 104 -2.38 -11.01 -3.62
C VAL A 104 -2.94 -9.82 -2.83
N LEU A 105 -4.09 -9.29 -3.22
CA LEU A 105 -4.76 -8.19 -2.50
C LEU A 105 -5.66 -8.68 -1.39
N LYS A 106 -6.01 -9.97 -1.36
CA LYS A 106 -7.02 -10.52 -0.46
C LYS A 106 -6.77 -10.14 1.02
N PRO A 107 -5.53 -10.22 1.55
CA PRO A 107 -5.25 -9.79 2.92
C PRO A 107 -5.55 -8.31 3.18
N ILE A 108 -5.26 -7.43 2.21
CA ILE A 108 -5.49 -5.99 2.32
C ILE A 108 -6.99 -5.68 2.21
N GLN A 109 -7.70 -6.38 1.32
CA GLN A 109 -9.15 -6.24 1.15
C GLN A 109 -9.91 -6.69 2.39
N ASP A 110 -9.48 -7.78 3.03
CA ASP A 110 -10.09 -8.28 4.26
C ASP A 110 -9.86 -7.29 5.42
N ILE A 111 -8.65 -6.74 5.56
CA ILE A 111 -8.36 -5.66 6.50
C ILE A 111 -9.25 -4.44 6.23
N ALA A 112 -9.38 -4.02 4.97
CA ALA A 112 -10.21 -2.88 4.61
C ALA A 112 -11.67 -3.12 4.98
N ALA A 113 -12.21 -4.31 4.68
CA ALA A 113 -13.58 -4.66 5.00
C ALA A 113 -13.84 -4.66 6.51
N GLU A 114 -12.93 -5.23 7.30
CA GLU A 114 -13.01 -5.22 8.75
C GLU A 114 -12.95 -3.79 9.31
N ALA A 115 -11.99 -2.99 8.85
CA ALA A 115 -11.83 -1.60 9.29
C ALA A 115 -13.04 -0.74 8.94
N ILE A 116 -13.62 -0.92 7.75
CA ILE A 116 -14.88 -0.28 7.34
C ILE A 116 -16.02 -0.65 8.28
N SER A 117 -16.17 -1.94 8.61
CA SER A 117 -17.24 -2.42 9.49
C SER A 117 -17.15 -1.86 10.92
N LYS A 118 -15.92 -1.63 11.40
CA LYS A 118 -15.62 -1.11 12.74
C LYS A 118 -15.51 0.41 12.78
N ASN A 119 -15.61 1.09 11.62
CA ASN A 119 -15.33 2.51 11.47
C ASN A 119 -13.92 2.91 11.99
N ASP A 120 -12.93 2.03 11.81
CA ASP A 120 -11.54 2.25 12.23
C ASP A 120 -10.84 3.17 11.21
N ILE A 121 -10.92 4.47 11.45
CA ILE A 121 -10.40 5.49 10.54
C ILE A 121 -8.89 5.34 10.25
N PRO A 122 -7.99 5.12 11.25
CA PRO A 122 -6.58 4.84 10.99
C PRO A 122 -6.36 3.63 10.09
N GLN A 123 -7.06 2.52 10.33
CA GLN A 123 -6.87 1.29 9.56
C GLN A 123 -7.49 1.37 8.16
N ILE A 124 -8.62 2.07 7.99
CA ILE A 124 -9.18 2.41 6.69
C ILE A 124 -8.17 3.23 5.88
N THR A 125 -7.58 4.26 6.49
CA THR A 125 -6.59 5.12 5.85
C THR A 125 -5.36 4.33 5.39
N LEU A 126 -4.82 3.47 6.26
CA LEU A 126 -3.69 2.62 5.90
C LEU A 126 -4.05 1.67 4.75
N ALA A 127 -5.20 0.99 4.82
CA ALA A 127 -5.63 0.07 3.78
C ALA A 127 -5.81 0.77 2.43
N LEU A 128 -6.40 1.98 2.40
CA LEU A 128 -6.52 2.79 1.19
C LEU A 128 -5.17 3.11 0.56
N LYS A 129 -4.19 3.57 1.36
CA LYS A 129 -2.83 3.86 0.87
C LYS A 129 -2.17 2.60 0.30
N VAL A 130 -2.35 1.45 0.94
CA VAL A 130 -1.76 0.18 0.50
C VAL A 130 -2.39 -0.30 -0.81
N LEU A 131 -3.72 -0.25 -0.92
CA LEU A 131 -4.45 -0.55 -2.16
C LEU A 131 -4.05 0.41 -3.29
N GLY A 132 -3.87 1.69 -2.97
CA GLY A 132 -3.41 2.72 -3.90
C GLY A 132 -1.98 2.51 -4.37
N ASN A 133 -1.07 2.12 -3.47
CA ASN A 133 0.29 1.73 -3.82
C ASN A 133 0.29 0.52 -4.76
N ALA A 134 -0.49 -0.52 -4.44
CA ALA A 134 -0.62 -1.72 -5.26
C ALA A 134 -1.16 -1.40 -6.68
N GLY A 135 -2.07 -0.44 -6.79
CA GLY A 135 -2.55 0.07 -8.08
C GLY A 135 -3.25 -0.98 -8.94
N HIS A 136 -3.76 -2.05 -8.33
CA HIS A 136 -4.38 -3.16 -9.03
C HIS A 136 -5.90 -2.92 -9.24
N PRO A 137 -6.49 -3.25 -10.41
CA PRO A 137 -7.90 -2.95 -10.70
C PRO A 137 -8.90 -3.61 -9.76
N ALA A 138 -8.57 -4.80 -9.24
CA ALA A 138 -9.40 -5.49 -8.23
C ALA A 138 -9.57 -4.70 -6.92
N SER A 139 -8.77 -3.65 -6.67
CA SER A 139 -8.96 -2.73 -5.53
C SER A 139 -10.15 -1.78 -5.72
N LEU A 140 -10.63 -1.55 -6.95
CA LEU A 140 -11.64 -0.53 -7.27
C LEU A 140 -12.92 -0.69 -6.44
N LYS A 141 -13.45 -1.91 -6.36
CA LYS A 141 -14.70 -2.18 -5.61
C LYS A 141 -14.58 -1.79 -4.14
N THR A 142 -13.42 -2.01 -3.53
CA THR A 142 -13.16 -1.65 -2.13
C THR A 142 -13.01 -0.14 -1.96
N ILE A 143 -12.26 0.51 -2.85
CA ILE A 143 -12.04 1.98 -2.82
C ILE A 143 -13.36 2.72 -3.07
N MET A 144 -14.18 2.30 -4.02
CA MET A 144 -15.45 2.96 -4.37
C MET A 144 -16.44 3.03 -3.21
N LYS A 145 -16.43 2.04 -2.29
CA LYS A 145 -17.25 2.07 -1.06
C LYS A 145 -16.87 3.20 -0.09
N LEU A 146 -15.69 3.78 -0.26
CA LEU A 146 -15.14 4.84 0.59
C LEU A 146 -15.20 6.22 -0.10
N LEU A 147 -15.60 6.28 -1.36
CA LEU A 147 -15.76 7.55 -2.08
C LEU A 147 -17.02 8.30 -1.61
N PRO A 148 -16.96 9.65 -1.60
CA PRO A 148 -18.12 10.46 -1.25
C PRO A 148 -19.21 10.38 -2.32
N GLY A 149 -20.47 10.55 -1.92
CA GLY A 149 -21.64 10.49 -2.81
C GLY A 149 -22.07 9.09 -3.27
N LEU A 150 -21.21 8.07 -3.13
CA LEU A 150 -21.49 6.68 -3.48
C LEU A 150 -21.87 5.79 -2.27
N ARG A 151 -21.87 6.35 -1.06
CA ARG A 151 -22.28 5.66 0.17
C ARG A 151 -23.75 5.90 0.46
N THR A 152 -24.44 4.83 0.85
CA THR A 152 -25.87 4.83 1.20
C THR A 152 -26.17 5.16 2.66
N ALA A 153 -25.15 5.49 3.48
CA ALA A 153 -25.30 5.68 4.93
C ALA A 153 -24.90 7.08 5.39
N ASP A 154 -25.72 7.67 6.27
CA ASP A 154 -25.63 9.04 6.85
C ASP A 154 -24.37 9.36 7.67
N ASN A 155 -23.44 8.41 7.82
CA ASN A 155 -22.16 8.66 8.48
C ASN A 155 -21.14 9.13 7.44
N SER A 156 -21.08 10.43 7.22
CA SER A 156 -20.06 11.04 6.37
C SER A 156 -18.67 10.65 6.90
N LEU A 157 -17.86 10.06 6.01
CA LEU A 157 -16.47 9.76 6.35
C LEU A 157 -15.70 11.08 6.59
N PRO A 158 -14.71 11.10 7.48
CA PRO A 158 -13.83 12.26 7.61
C PRO A 158 -13.24 12.65 6.26
N LEU A 159 -13.14 13.96 6.00
CA LEU A 159 -12.62 14.52 4.75
C LEU A 159 -11.32 13.85 4.30
N ARG A 160 -10.40 13.59 5.24
CA ARG A 160 -9.13 12.92 4.99
C ARG A 160 -9.28 11.53 4.37
N VAL A 161 -10.25 10.73 4.83
CA VAL A 161 -10.51 9.39 4.28
C VAL A 161 -11.05 9.49 2.85
N GLN A 162 -11.91 10.48 2.59
CA GLN A 162 -12.42 10.72 1.24
C GLN A 162 -11.30 11.09 0.27
N VAL A 163 -10.39 11.98 0.70
CA VAL A 163 -9.20 12.36 -0.06
C VAL A 163 -8.29 11.16 -0.32
N ASP A 164 -7.98 10.36 0.71
CA ASP A 164 -7.16 9.15 0.59
C ASP A 164 -7.81 8.13 -0.36
N ALA A 165 -9.13 7.99 -0.35
CA ALA A 165 -9.86 7.09 -1.25
C ALA A 165 -9.73 7.53 -2.71
N ILE A 166 -9.83 8.83 -2.98
CA ILE A 166 -9.63 9.36 -4.32
C ILE A 166 -8.17 9.17 -4.76
N LEU A 167 -7.20 9.52 -3.90
CA LEU A 167 -5.77 9.37 -4.22
C LEU A 167 -5.37 7.91 -4.47
N ALA A 168 -6.04 6.94 -3.83
CA ALA A 168 -5.82 5.52 -4.09
C ALA A 168 -6.16 5.10 -5.53
N LEU A 169 -6.95 5.88 -6.27
CA LEU A 169 -7.27 5.61 -7.67
C LEU A 169 -6.13 5.98 -8.63
N ARG A 170 -5.14 6.81 -8.22
CA ARG A 170 -4.10 7.35 -9.12
C ARG A 170 -3.32 6.29 -9.88
N ASN A 171 -2.81 5.27 -9.19
CA ASN A 171 -2.01 4.24 -9.84
C ASN A 171 -2.86 3.28 -10.68
N ILE A 172 -4.13 3.05 -10.30
CA ILE A 172 -5.08 2.29 -11.11
C ILE A 172 -5.36 3.05 -12.40
N ALA A 173 -5.58 4.37 -12.32
CA ALA A 173 -5.91 5.23 -13.45
C ALA A 173 -4.82 5.24 -14.53
N LYS A 174 -3.55 5.03 -14.17
CA LYS A 174 -2.44 4.93 -15.13
C LYS A 174 -2.52 3.69 -16.04
N LYS A 175 -3.18 2.61 -15.57
CA LYS A 175 -3.33 1.35 -16.31
C LYS A 175 -4.74 1.18 -16.87
N GLU A 176 -5.75 1.42 -16.04
CA GLU A 176 -7.18 1.22 -16.33
C GLU A 176 -7.95 2.55 -16.33
N HIS A 177 -7.47 3.54 -17.10
CA HIS A 177 -8.05 4.88 -17.13
C HIS A 177 -9.56 4.88 -17.42
N LYS A 178 -10.04 3.97 -18.28
CA LYS A 178 -11.47 3.84 -18.64
C LYS A 178 -12.36 3.49 -17.45
N LEU A 179 -11.83 2.80 -16.45
CA LEU A 179 -12.57 2.44 -15.24
C LEU A 179 -12.60 3.59 -14.23
N VAL A 180 -11.58 4.45 -14.23
CA VAL A 180 -11.43 5.52 -13.23
C VAL A 180 -12.03 6.84 -13.70
N GLN A 181 -11.92 7.18 -14.98
CA GLN A 181 -12.39 8.45 -15.55
C GLN A 181 -13.86 8.78 -15.24
N PRO A 182 -14.83 7.85 -15.41
CA PRO A 182 -16.23 8.17 -15.11
C PRO A 182 -16.45 8.53 -13.64
N VAL A 183 -15.77 7.82 -12.74
CA VAL A 183 -15.86 8.04 -11.29
C VAL A 183 -15.23 9.38 -10.92
N ALA A 184 -14.04 9.68 -11.42
CA ALA A 184 -13.36 10.95 -11.14
C ALA A 184 -14.14 12.15 -11.71
N LEU A 185 -14.71 12.03 -12.90
CA LEU A 185 -15.53 13.07 -13.51
C LEU A 185 -16.80 13.36 -12.69
N GLN A 186 -17.50 12.32 -12.22
CA GLN A 186 -18.66 12.47 -11.36
C GLN A 186 -18.32 13.28 -10.10
N LEU A 187 -17.19 12.97 -9.45
CA LEU A 187 -16.73 13.69 -8.25
C LEU A 187 -16.34 15.14 -8.54
N VAL A 188 -15.77 15.45 -9.70
CA VAL A 188 -15.41 16.83 -10.08
C VAL A 188 -16.67 17.70 -10.29
N LEU A 189 -17.69 17.13 -10.92
CA LEU A 189 -18.92 17.82 -11.31
C LEU A 189 -19.89 18.02 -10.15
N ASP A 190 -19.83 17.18 -9.12
CA ASP A 190 -20.68 17.33 -7.93
C ASP A 190 -20.27 18.56 -7.10
N ARG A 191 -21.09 19.61 -7.18
CA ARG A 191 -20.87 20.89 -6.47
C ARG A 191 -21.19 20.82 -4.98
N ALA A 192 -21.87 19.77 -4.51
CA ALA A 192 -22.15 19.57 -3.10
C ALA A 192 -20.93 19.03 -2.34
N LEU A 193 -19.95 18.48 -3.05
CA LEU A 193 -18.73 17.96 -2.43
C LEU A 193 -17.79 19.09 -1.99
N HIS A 194 -17.04 18.80 -0.92
CA HIS A 194 -16.01 19.70 -0.41
C HIS A 194 -15.01 20.09 -1.52
N PRO A 195 -14.57 21.36 -1.62
CA PRO A 195 -13.66 21.79 -2.68
C PRO A 195 -12.39 20.94 -2.81
N GLU A 196 -11.81 20.54 -1.68
CA GLU A 196 -10.62 19.67 -1.67
C GLU A 196 -10.87 18.31 -2.32
N VAL A 197 -12.02 17.67 -2.06
CA VAL A 197 -12.41 16.39 -2.68
C VAL A 197 -12.47 16.55 -4.20
N ARG A 198 -13.09 17.63 -4.67
CA ARG A 198 -13.23 17.93 -6.10
C ARG A 198 -11.88 18.23 -6.75
N MET A 199 -11.01 18.97 -6.08
CA MET A 199 -9.65 19.26 -6.55
C MET A 199 -8.81 18.00 -6.68
N VAL A 200 -8.86 17.11 -5.68
CA VAL A 200 -8.12 15.84 -5.71
C VAL A 200 -8.69 14.90 -6.79
N ALA A 201 -10.01 14.85 -6.96
CA ALA A 201 -10.63 14.11 -8.07
C ALA A 201 -10.21 14.65 -9.44
N CYS A 202 -10.07 15.97 -9.56
CA CYS A 202 -9.58 16.63 -10.77
C CYS A 202 -8.13 16.21 -11.09
N ILE A 203 -7.25 16.13 -10.08
CA ILE A 203 -5.88 15.62 -10.25
C ILE A 203 -5.91 14.19 -10.79
N VAL A 204 -6.71 13.29 -10.20
CA VAL A 204 -6.84 11.90 -10.66
C VAL A 204 -7.37 11.84 -12.09
N LEU A 205 -8.38 12.65 -12.42
CA LEU A 205 -8.95 12.72 -13.76
C LEU A 205 -7.88 13.09 -14.78
N PHE A 206 -7.13 14.17 -14.56
CA PHE A 206 -6.10 14.60 -15.51
C PHE A 206 -4.90 13.64 -15.60
N GLU A 207 -4.49 13.02 -14.49
CA GLU A 207 -3.46 11.97 -14.53
C GLU A 207 -3.87 10.73 -15.34
N SER A 208 -5.18 10.51 -15.47
CA SER A 208 -5.73 9.42 -16.30
C SER A 208 -5.77 9.73 -17.81
N LYS A 209 -5.31 10.91 -18.24
CA LYS A 209 -5.28 11.35 -19.65
C LYS A 209 -6.67 11.26 -20.33
N PRO A 210 -7.65 12.06 -19.91
CA PRO A 210 -8.98 12.08 -20.51
C PRO A 210 -8.89 12.57 -21.96
N SER A 211 -9.82 12.13 -22.80
CA SER A 211 -9.95 12.67 -24.15
C SER A 211 -10.28 14.17 -24.09
N VAL A 212 -9.70 14.94 -25.00
CA VAL A 212 -10.02 16.36 -25.23
C VAL A 212 -11.41 16.49 -25.83
#